data_AF-A0ABD7HUI0-F1
#
_entry.id   AF-A0ABD7HUI0-F1
#
_cell.length_a   1.000
_cell.length_b   1.000
_cell.length_c   1.000
_cell.angle_alpha   90.00
_cell.angle_beta   90.00
_cell.angle_gamma   90.00
#
_symmetry.space_group_name_H-M   'P 1'
#
loop_
_entity.id
_entity.type
_entity.pdbx_description
1 polymer ?
#
loop_
_entity_poly.entity_id
_entity_poly.type
_entity_poly.pdbx_seq_one_letter_code
_entity_poly.pdbx_strand_id
1 'polypeptide(L)'
;MRVWSMLALIFLVAGCGAQREQAPRTSTSTSTTTSQAAPGPQASVESVTRWIEAGDPVDAEKYRTIDQGGTPGRLAEGDVAFRAPRELGPRVVGGCITQVKYQDPLSCLPGLRNAQARPPGLPGQWIGGWVSFDGATVTVGSLHGDPGPFIQGVGLPLEYGKRLKFGDYQCRSDRMGLYCVNYPYRSAIRMSEELEVYGCAQRATPPHGIGMQYDCG
;
A
#
# COMPACT_ATOMS: atom_id res chain seq x y z
N MET A 1 -9.44 -59.19 19.74
CA MET A 1 -8.70 -60.47 19.74
C MET A 1 -8.23 -60.78 18.33
N ARG A 2 -6.92 -60.69 18.08
CA ARG A 2 -6.09 -61.63 17.29
C ARG A 2 -4.72 -61.00 17.08
N VAL A 3 -3.81 -61.46 17.94
CA VAL A 3 -2.36 -61.29 17.91
C VAL A 3 -1.79 -62.38 17.01
N TRP A 4 -0.70 -62.10 16.28
CA TRP A 4 0.40 -62.98 15.82
C TRP A 4 0.98 -62.42 14.51
N SER A 5 2.27 -62.41 14.21
CA SER A 5 3.47 -62.88 14.89
C SER A 5 4.68 -62.21 14.23
N MET A 6 5.76 -62.07 15.00
CA MET A 6 7.05 -61.51 14.59
C MET A 6 7.76 -62.34 13.51
N LEU A 7 8.62 -61.68 12.73
CA LEU A 7 9.86 -62.28 12.27
C LEU A 7 11.02 -61.29 12.47
N ALA A 8 11.95 -61.71 13.31
CA ALA A 8 13.21 -61.02 13.59
C ALA A 8 14.25 -61.38 12.53
N LEU A 9 15.05 -60.39 12.12
CA LEU A 9 16.39 -60.66 11.60
C LEU A 9 17.38 -59.72 12.27
N ILE A 10 18.29 -60.33 13.02
CA ILE A 10 19.44 -59.71 13.68
C ILE A 10 20.59 -59.75 12.69
N PHE A 11 21.16 -58.58 12.37
CA PHE A 11 22.52 -58.49 11.83
C PHE A 11 23.38 -57.70 12.81
N LEU A 12 24.28 -58.41 13.48
CA LEU A 12 25.41 -57.86 14.22
C LEU A 12 26.50 -57.52 13.22
N VAL A 13 26.84 -56.24 13.10
CA VAL A 13 28.13 -55.81 12.53
C VAL A 13 28.82 -54.95 13.58
N ALA A 14 29.82 -55.53 14.22
CA ALA A 14 30.79 -54.80 15.01
C ALA A 14 31.76 -54.10 14.05
N GLY A 15 31.87 -52.78 14.17
CA GLY A 15 32.80 -51.96 13.40
C GLY A 15 33.16 -50.70 14.20
N CYS A 16 34.19 -50.81 15.05
CA CYS A 16 34.87 -49.64 15.59
C CYS A 16 35.69 -48.99 14.47
N GLY A 17 35.26 -47.83 14.02
CA GLY A 17 36.05 -46.94 13.15
C GLY A 17 35.83 -45.51 13.61
N ALA A 18 36.77 -44.97 14.37
CA ALA A 18 36.80 -43.54 14.67
C ALA A 18 37.24 -42.80 13.41
N GLN A 19 36.29 -42.21 12.69
CA GLN A 19 36.60 -41.29 11.59
C GLN A 19 35.84 -39.99 11.81
N ARG A 20 36.60 -38.95 12.16
CA ARG A 20 36.15 -37.56 12.12
C ARG A 20 35.82 -37.23 10.66
N GLU A 21 34.54 -37.17 10.33
CA GLU A 21 34.09 -36.58 9.08
C GLU A 21 33.07 -35.49 9.39
N GLN A 22 33.52 -34.27 9.18
CA GLN A 22 32.83 -33.04 9.49
C GLN A 22 31.71 -32.87 8.46
N ALA A 23 30.47 -33.16 8.86
CA ALA A 23 29.32 -32.93 8.00
C ALA A 23 29.29 -31.45 7.56
N PRO A 24 28.94 -31.16 6.29
CA PRO A 24 28.79 -29.78 5.83
C PRO A 24 27.70 -29.14 6.69
N ARG A 25 27.97 -27.95 7.25
CA ARG A 25 26.90 -27.11 7.76
C ARG A 25 26.04 -26.77 6.55
N THR A 26 24.88 -27.42 6.44
CA THR A 26 23.76 -26.87 5.72
C THR A 26 23.48 -25.53 6.36
N SER A 27 23.99 -24.46 5.76
CA SER A 27 23.55 -23.11 6.03
C SER A 27 22.09 -23.07 5.61
N THR A 28 21.20 -23.40 6.55
CA THR A 28 19.82 -22.94 6.47
C THR A 28 19.92 -21.42 6.48
N SER A 29 19.94 -20.83 5.30
CA SER A 29 19.67 -19.41 5.14
C SER A 29 18.23 -19.22 5.60
N THR A 30 18.05 -19.05 6.90
CA THR A 30 16.83 -18.47 7.44
C THR A 30 16.78 -17.09 6.82
N SER A 31 15.96 -16.92 5.79
CA SER A 31 15.53 -15.63 5.32
C SER A 31 14.78 -14.99 6.48
N THR A 32 15.53 -14.34 7.38
CA THR A 32 14.99 -13.35 8.30
C THR A 32 14.51 -12.21 7.42
N THR A 33 13.27 -12.31 6.95
CA THR A 33 12.48 -11.13 6.63
C THR A 33 12.29 -10.42 7.95
N THR A 34 13.27 -9.61 8.35
CA THR A 34 13.14 -8.73 9.50
C THR A 34 11.93 -7.87 9.19
N SER A 35 10.82 -8.15 9.86
CA SER A 35 9.60 -7.34 9.73
C SER A 35 9.93 -5.98 10.32
N GLN A 36 10.45 -5.08 9.48
CA GLN A 36 10.80 -3.74 9.87
C GLN A 36 9.51 -3.01 10.23
N ALA A 37 9.46 -2.46 11.45
CA ALA A 37 8.31 -1.69 11.91
C ALA A 37 7.95 -0.58 10.91
N ALA A 38 6.65 -0.37 10.71
CA ALA A 38 6.16 0.67 9.82
C ALA A 38 6.60 2.06 10.32
N PRO A 39 7.04 2.95 9.42
CA PRO A 39 7.43 4.31 9.78
C PRO A 39 6.28 5.06 10.46
N GLY A 40 6.57 5.70 11.59
CA GLY A 40 5.62 6.54 12.32
C GLY A 40 5.53 7.96 11.76
N PRO A 41 4.77 8.85 12.44
CA PRO A 41 4.88 10.30 12.22
C PRO A 41 6.32 10.76 12.40
N GLN A 42 6.73 11.83 11.71
CA GLN A 42 8.09 12.42 11.75
C GLN A 42 9.24 11.56 11.18
N ALA A 43 8.95 10.40 10.61
CA ALA A 43 9.95 9.62 9.89
C ALA A 43 10.52 10.42 8.70
N SER A 44 11.81 10.23 8.36
CA SER A 44 12.37 10.86 7.16
C SER A 44 11.78 10.19 5.91
N VAL A 45 11.63 10.95 4.82
CA VAL A 45 11.11 10.38 3.57
C VAL A 45 12.00 9.22 3.08
N GLU A 46 13.32 9.28 3.24
CA GLU A 46 14.24 8.19 2.90
C GLU A 46 13.97 6.92 3.71
N SER A 47 13.60 7.06 4.98
CA SER A 47 13.24 5.92 5.83
C SER A 47 11.92 5.29 5.38
N VAL A 48 10.96 6.12 4.97
CA VAL A 48 9.67 5.67 4.41
C VAL A 48 9.89 4.96 3.08
N THR A 49 10.66 5.54 2.16
CA THR A 49 10.99 4.97 0.85
C THR A 49 11.65 3.60 0.99
N ARG A 50 12.71 3.48 1.80
CA ARG A 50 13.39 2.20 2.02
C ARG A 50 12.46 1.15 2.61
N TRP A 51 11.59 1.54 3.53
CA TRP A 51 10.61 0.62 4.09
C TRP A 51 9.57 0.18 3.04
N ILE A 52 9.08 1.08 2.18
CA ILE A 52 8.18 0.71 1.06
C ILE A 52 8.87 -0.28 0.12
N GLU A 53 10.14 -0.04 -0.22
CA GLU A 53 10.93 -0.88 -1.13
C GLU A 53 11.22 -2.28 -0.58
N ALA A 54 11.32 -2.41 0.74
CA ALA A 54 11.49 -3.69 1.42
C ALA A 54 10.23 -4.58 1.42
N GLY A 55 9.09 -4.11 0.89
CA GLY A 55 7.89 -4.92 0.74
C GLY A 55 8.02 -5.98 -0.36
N ASP A 56 7.14 -6.99 -0.33
CA ASP A 56 7.11 -8.02 -1.37
C ASP A 56 6.46 -7.44 -2.64
N PRO A 57 7.12 -7.46 -3.81
CA PRO A 57 6.54 -6.90 -5.04
C PRO A 57 5.30 -7.67 -5.49
N VAL A 58 4.33 -6.91 -6.03
CA VAL A 58 3.20 -7.45 -6.79
C VAL A 58 3.22 -6.89 -8.22
N ASP A 59 2.59 -7.63 -9.13
CA ASP A 59 2.41 -7.23 -10.52
C ASP A 59 1.32 -6.15 -10.62
N ALA A 60 1.66 -5.01 -11.23
CA ALA A 60 0.75 -3.87 -11.39
C ALA A 60 -0.44 -4.19 -12.29
N GLU A 61 -0.30 -5.09 -13.27
CA GLU A 61 -1.39 -5.47 -14.17
C GLU A 61 -2.57 -6.13 -13.43
N LYS A 62 -2.33 -6.73 -12.25
CA LYS A 62 -3.39 -7.27 -11.39
C LYS A 62 -4.26 -6.16 -10.80
N TYR A 63 -3.69 -4.99 -10.57
CA TYR A 63 -4.37 -3.84 -9.97
C TYR A 63 -5.08 -2.96 -11.00
N ARG A 64 -5.16 -3.42 -12.25
CA ARG A 64 -6.10 -2.90 -13.26
C ARG A 64 -7.52 -3.44 -13.08
N THR A 65 -7.69 -4.48 -12.29
CA THR A 65 -9.02 -5.02 -11.98
C THR A 65 -9.69 -4.19 -10.91
N ILE A 66 -10.95 -3.87 -11.15
CA ILE A 66 -11.82 -3.12 -10.23
C ILE A 66 -13.12 -3.87 -10.04
N ASP A 67 -13.73 -3.70 -8.88
CA ASP A 67 -15.07 -4.19 -8.59
C ASP A 67 -16.10 -3.08 -8.85
N GLN A 68 -17.06 -3.37 -9.73
CA GLN A 68 -18.18 -2.50 -10.09
C GLN A 68 -19.47 -3.05 -9.50
N GLY A 69 -19.54 -3.15 -8.17
CA GLY A 69 -20.72 -3.66 -7.47
C GLY A 69 -20.94 -5.17 -7.68
N GLY A 70 -19.86 -5.96 -7.58
CA GLY A 70 -19.85 -7.41 -7.78
C GLY A 70 -19.46 -7.85 -9.20
N THR A 71 -19.32 -6.91 -10.14
CA THR A 71 -18.90 -7.19 -11.51
C THR A 71 -17.44 -6.74 -11.71
N PRO A 72 -16.52 -7.63 -12.12
CA PRO A 72 -15.16 -7.22 -12.45
C PRO A 72 -15.13 -6.30 -13.67
N GLY A 73 -14.57 -5.11 -13.50
CA GLY A 73 -14.18 -4.19 -14.55
C GLY A 73 -12.67 -4.19 -14.78
N ARG A 74 -12.21 -3.47 -15.82
CA ARG A 74 -10.79 -3.27 -16.11
C ARG A 74 -10.49 -1.81 -16.42
N LEU A 75 -9.48 -1.25 -15.75
CA LEU A 75 -8.95 0.08 -16.00
C LEU A 75 -8.20 0.15 -17.34
N ALA A 76 -7.97 1.38 -17.82
CA ALA A 76 -7.12 1.63 -18.98
C ALA A 76 -5.68 1.13 -18.73
N GLU A 77 -4.90 1.01 -19.80
CA GLU A 77 -3.49 0.63 -19.68
C GLU A 77 -2.70 1.69 -18.89
N GLY A 78 -1.80 1.23 -18.01
CA GLY A 78 -1.01 2.10 -17.13
C GLY A 78 -1.75 2.57 -15.88
N ASP A 79 -3.07 2.43 -15.81
CA ASP A 79 -3.85 2.79 -14.63
C ASP A 79 -3.87 1.68 -13.58
N VAL A 80 -3.94 2.05 -12.30
CA VAL A 80 -4.13 1.11 -11.20
C VAL A 80 -5.17 1.62 -10.21
N ALA A 81 -5.89 0.71 -9.56
CA ALA A 81 -6.69 0.99 -8.39
C ALA A 81 -6.43 -0.06 -7.30
N PHE A 82 -6.22 0.41 -6.08
CA PHE A 82 -5.87 -0.45 -4.96
C PHE A 82 -6.31 0.16 -3.65
N ARG A 83 -6.53 -0.67 -2.63
CA ARG A 83 -6.93 -0.22 -1.29
C ARG A 83 -6.19 -0.96 -0.20
N ALA A 84 -6.23 -0.41 1.01
CA ALA A 84 -5.79 -1.18 2.17
C ALA A 84 -6.70 -2.42 2.37
N PRO A 85 -6.19 -3.55 2.88
CA PRO A 85 -6.98 -4.77 3.09
C PRO A 85 -8.13 -4.66 4.09
N ARG A 86 -8.18 -3.59 4.89
CA ARG A 86 -9.26 -3.36 5.88
C ARG A 86 -10.62 -3.36 5.20
N GLU A 87 -11.64 -3.81 5.93
CA GLU A 87 -13.02 -3.64 5.50
C GLU A 87 -13.33 -2.15 5.39
N LEU A 88 -13.94 -1.78 4.26
CA LEU A 88 -14.43 -0.44 4.02
C LEU A 88 -15.94 -0.58 3.92
N GLY A 89 -16.68 0.26 4.65
CA GLY A 89 -18.14 0.22 4.66
C GLY A 89 -18.76 0.38 3.26
N PRO A 90 -20.06 0.08 3.09
CA PRO A 90 -20.73 -0.09 1.79
C PRO A 90 -20.79 1.15 0.87
N ARG A 91 -20.17 2.27 1.27
CA ARG A 91 -20.15 3.54 0.53
C ARG A 91 -18.77 4.21 0.50
N VAL A 92 -17.73 3.48 0.87
CA VAL A 92 -16.36 4.00 0.90
C VAL A 92 -15.64 3.45 -0.33
N VAL A 93 -15.29 4.31 -1.29
CA VAL A 93 -14.52 3.90 -2.48
C VAL A 93 -13.02 3.69 -2.16
N GLY A 94 -12.74 3.26 -0.92
CA GLY A 94 -11.60 3.72 -0.14
C GLY A 94 -10.26 3.09 -0.47
N GLY A 95 -9.78 3.46 -1.63
CA GLY A 95 -8.43 3.18 -2.08
C GLY A 95 -7.84 4.40 -2.75
N CYS A 96 -6.88 4.11 -3.59
CA CYS A 96 -6.26 5.02 -4.52
C CYS A 96 -6.51 4.54 -5.94
N ILE A 97 -6.59 5.49 -6.88
CA ILE A 97 -6.81 5.25 -8.30
C ILE A 97 -6.06 6.31 -9.11
N THR A 98 -5.53 5.91 -10.26
CA THR A 98 -4.92 6.81 -11.24
C THR A 98 -5.84 7.05 -12.43
N GLN A 99 -5.62 8.16 -13.14
CA GLN A 99 -6.14 8.34 -14.50
C GLN A 99 -5.05 8.93 -15.41
N VAL A 100 -4.13 8.08 -15.85
CA VAL A 100 -2.94 8.46 -16.63
C VAL A 100 -3.32 9.25 -17.89
N LYS A 101 -4.43 8.88 -18.55
CA LYS A 101 -4.93 9.59 -19.74
C LYS A 101 -5.19 11.08 -19.49
N TYR A 102 -5.62 11.44 -18.28
CA TYR A 102 -5.93 12.82 -17.90
C TYR A 102 -4.76 13.50 -17.19
N GLN A 103 -3.63 12.80 -17.02
CA GLN A 103 -2.49 13.26 -16.23
C GLN A 103 -2.90 13.64 -14.79
N ASP A 104 -3.93 12.96 -14.28
CA ASP A 104 -4.42 13.21 -12.94
C ASP A 104 -3.41 12.72 -11.90
N PRO A 105 -3.28 13.42 -10.76
CA PRO A 105 -2.55 12.93 -9.61
C PRO A 105 -3.12 11.61 -9.09
N LEU A 106 -2.32 10.90 -8.29
CA LEU A 106 -2.81 9.77 -7.52
C LEU A 106 -3.95 10.26 -6.61
N SER A 107 -5.17 9.82 -6.90
CA SER A 107 -6.37 10.23 -6.19
C SER A 107 -6.75 9.15 -5.19
N CYS A 108 -6.93 9.51 -3.93
CA CYS A 108 -7.20 8.58 -2.85
C CYS A 108 -8.38 9.05 -1.98
N LEU A 109 -9.17 8.09 -1.51
CA LEU A 109 -10.23 8.29 -0.52
C LEU A 109 -10.00 7.38 0.68
N PRO A 110 -9.00 7.63 1.54
CA PRO A 110 -8.61 6.68 2.57
C PRO A 110 -9.62 6.56 3.73
N GLY A 111 -10.64 7.41 3.79
CA GLY A 111 -11.59 7.45 4.89
C GLY A 111 -11.02 8.16 6.12
N LEU A 112 -10.49 9.38 5.91
CA LEU A 112 -9.97 10.21 6.99
C LEU A 112 -11.06 10.49 8.03
N ARG A 113 -10.74 10.30 9.31
CA ARG A 113 -11.64 10.56 10.45
C ARG A 113 -12.01 12.04 10.53
N ASN A 114 -11.03 12.91 10.32
CA ASN A 114 -11.18 14.37 10.37
C ASN A 114 -11.10 14.95 8.95
N ALA A 115 -12.14 14.70 8.14
CA ALA A 115 -12.25 15.26 6.80
C ALA A 115 -12.31 16.81 6.85
N GLN A 116 -11.73 17.48 5.86
CA GLN A 116 -11.73 18.93 5.78
C GLN A 116 -13.15 19.47 5.63
N ALA A 117 -13.51 20.50 6.41
CA ALA A 117 -14.77 21.19 6.25
C ALA A 117 -14.79 21.97 4.93
N ARG A 118 -15.96 22.08 4.30
CA ARG A 118 -16.11 22.83 3.05
C ARG A 118 -15.79 24.32 3.29
N PRO A 119 -14.83 24.91 2.56
CA PRO A 119 -14.62 26.36 2.60
C PRO A 119 -15.90 27.13 2.19
N PRO A 120 -16.15 28.32 2.78
CA PRO A 120 -17.35 29.10 2.47
C PRO A 120 -17.36 29.56 1.00
N GLY A 121 -18.54 29.69 0.41
CA GLY A 121 -18.71 30.27 -0.93
C GLY A 121 -18.36 29.35 -2.10
N LEU A 122 -18.08 28.07 -1.85
CA LEU A 122 -17.78 27.09 -2.91
C LEU A 122 -19.06 26.43 -3.46
N PRO A 123 -19.42 26.63 -4.75
CA PRO A 123 -20.48 25.85 -5.40
C PRO A 123 -19.99 24.44 -5.77
N GLY A 124 -20.88 23.45 -5.74
CA GLY A 124 -20.58 22.07 -6.15
C GLY A 124 -20.43 21.06 -5.00
N GLN A 125 -20.05 19.84 -5.35
CA GLN A 125 -19.89 18.74 -4.39
C GLN A 125 -18.49 18.78 -3.78
N TRP A 126 -18.46 18.91 -2.46
CA TRP A 126 -17.23 18.92 -1.66
C TRP A 126 -16.94 17.54 -1.10
N ILE A 127 -15.72 17.05 -1.32
CA ILE A 127 -15.25 15.79 -0.73
C ILE A 127 -14.09 16.08 0.19
N GLY A 128 -14.38 16.32 1.48
CA GLY A 128 -13.40 16.76 2.47
C GLY A 128 -12.26 15.76 2.77
N GLY A 129 -12.46 14.49 2.42
CA GLY A 129 -11.45 13.43 2.58
C GLY A 129 -10.73 13.06 1.29
N TRP A 130 -10.94 13.80 0.20
CA TRP A 130 -10.24 13.57 -1.06
C TRP A 130 -8.78 13.95 -0.91
N VAL A 131 -7.90 12.99 -1.11
CA VAL A 131 -6.45 13.20 -1.12
C VAL A 131 -5.97 13.12 -2.56
N SER A 132 -5.29 14.15 -3.03
CA SER A 132 -4.62 14.17 -4.32
C SER A 132 -3.12 14.33 -4.11
N PHE A 133 -2.34 13.42 -4.67
CA PHE A 133 -0.89 13.38 -4.52
C PHE A 133 -0.23 13.29 -5.90
N ASP A 134 0.41 14.38 -6.35
CA ASP A 134 1.21 14.42 -7.59
C ASP A 134 2.72 14.23 -7.34
N GLY A 135 3.13 14.16 -6.07
CA GLY A 135 4.52 14.15 -5.64
C GLY A 135 5.02 15.53 -5.21
N ALA A 136 4.75 16.58 -5.99
CA ALA A 136 5.13 17.96 -5.66
C ALA A 136 4.22 18.58 -4.59
N THR A 137 2.99 18.11 -4.49
CA THR A 137 1.95 18.60 -3.61
C THR A 137 1.10 17.46 -3.09
N VAL A 138 0.54 17.68 -1.90
CA VAL A 138 -0.56 16.88 -1.35
C VAL A 138 -1.71 17.82 -1.05
N THR A 139 -2.87 17.59 -1.65
CA THR A 139 -4.09 18.34 -1.31
C THR A 139 -5.09 17.44 -0.59
N VAL A 140 -5.81 18.02 0.37
CA VAL A 140 -6.87 17.36 1.11
C VAL A 140 -8.12 18.21 1.08
N GLY A 141 -9.23 17.61 0.65
CA GLY A 141 -10.51 18.30 0.53
C GLY A 141 -10.56 19.19 -0.70
N SER A 142 -11.41 18.84 -1.64
CA SER A 142 -11.58 19.58 -2.88
C SER A 142 -12.98 19.39 -3.45
N LEU A 143 -13.36 20.28 -4.37
CA LEU A 143 -14.56 20.11 -5.18
C LEU A 143 -14.33 19.04 -6.24
N HIS A 144 -15.27 18.10 -6.36
CA HIS A 144 -15.26 17.12 -7.42
C HIS A 144 -16.65 17.04 -8.05
N GLY A 145 -16.72 17.06 -9.38
CA GLY A 145 -17.93 16.67 -10.09
C GLY A 145 -18.20 15.19 -9.82
N ASP A 146 -19.45 14.85 -9.49
CA ASP A 146 -19.85 13.46 -9.43
C ASP A 146 -19.92 12.89 -10.86
N PRO A 147 -19.22 11.79 -11.20
CA PRO A 147 -18.34 11.01 -10.36
C PRO A 147 -16.88 11.10 -10.86
N GLY A 148 -15.94 11.49 -9.98
CA GLY A 148 -14.50 11.49 -10.28
C GLY A 148 -13.96 10.08 -10.66
N PRO A 149 -12.64 9.85 -10.65
CA PRO A 149 -12.06 8.55 -11.06
C PRO A 149 -12.70 7.32 -10.43
N PHE A 150 -13.19 7.46 -9.19
CA PHE A 150 -13.85 6.43 -8.41
C PHE A 150 -15.15 5.88 -9.02
N ILE A 151 -15.71 6.50 -10.05
CA ILE A 151 -16.82 5.89 -10.82
C ILE A 151 -16.41 4.59 -11.49
N GLN A 152 -15.12 4.44 -11.80
CA GLN A 152 -14.64 3.29 -12.52
C GLN A 152 -14.82 2.03 -11.67
N GLY A 153 -14.70 2.11 -10.35
CA GLY A 153 -14.97 1.02 -9.43
C GLY A 153 -14.01 1.02 -8.23
N VAL A 154 -14.07 -0.04 -7.44
CA VAL A 154 -13.23 -0.23 -6.25
C VAL A 154 -12.03 -1.10 -6.59
N GLY A 155 -10.82 -0.63 -6.28
CA GLY A 155 -9.59 -1.39 -6.49
C GLY A 155 -9.44 -2.63 -5.61
N LEU A 156 -8.56 -3.55 -6.04
CA LEU A 156 -8.23 -4.74 -5.26
C LEU A 156 -7.50 -4.39 -3.94
N PRO A 157 -7.66 -5.19 -2.88
CA PRO A 157 -6.86 -5.03 -1.67
C PRO A 157 -5.38 -5.30 -1.97
N LEU A 158 -4.51 -4.35 -1.64
CA LEU A 158 -3.06 -4.56 -1.59
C LEU A 158 -2.74 -5.25 -0.26
N GLU A 159 -2.54 -6.56 -0.26
CA GLU A 159 -2.25 -7.35 0.95
C GLU A 159 -1.12 -6.75 1.80
N TYR A 160 -1.24 -6.86 3.14
CA TYR A 160 -0.25 -6.29 4.05
C TYR A 160 1.17 -6.78 3.77
N GLY A 161 2.12 -5.84 3.75
CA GLY A 161 3.52 -6.11 3.42
C GLY A 161 3.82 -6.16 1.93
N LYS A 162 2.80 -6.19 1.05
CA LYS A 162 3.00 -6.11 -0.39
C LYS A 162 3.26 -4.68 -0.85
N ARG A 163 4.07 -4.55 -1.89
CA ARG A 163 4.38 -3.28 -2.55
C ARG A 163 3.98 -3.29 -4.02
N LEU A 164 3.29 -2.24 -4.44
CA LEU A 164 2.83 -2.00 -5.80
C LEU A 164 3.59 -0.80 -6.38
N LYS A 165 4.27 -0.99 -7.51
CA LYS A 165 4.99 0.06 -8.24
C LYS A 165 4.24 0.40 -9.53
N PHE A 166 4.05 1.69 -9.82
CA PHE A 166 3.33 2.19 -11.00
C PHE A 166 3.73 3.65 -11.27
N GLY A 167 4.02 3.99 -12.53
CA GLY A 167 4.56 5.30 -12.89
C GLY A 167 5.73 5.72 -11.98
N ASP A 168 5.66 6.92 -11.44
CA ASP A 168 6.63 7.49 -10.49
C ASP A 168 6.37 7.12 -9.02
N TYR A 169 5.37 6.28 -8.77
CA TYR A 169 4.92 5.92 -7.44
C TYR A 169 5.32 4.50 -7.05
N GLN A 170 5.43 4.31 -5.75
CA GLN A 170 5.39 2.99 -5.16
C GLN A 170 4.65 3.04 -3.84
N CYS A 171 3.73 2.10 -3.63
CA CYS A 171 2.95 2.01 -2.42
C CYS A 171 3.15 0.69 -1.72
N ARG A 172 3.12 0.69 -0.39
CA ARG A 172 3.13 -0.51 0.46
C ARG A 172 2.01 -0.41 1.48
N SER A 173 1.25 -1.48 1.64
CA SER A 173 0.22 -1.53 2.69
C SER A 173 0.77 -2.15 3.98
N ASP A 174 0.30 -1.64 5.10
CA ASP A 174 0.57 -2.15 6.44
C ASP A 174 -0.66 -1.95 7.34
N ARG A 175 -0.68 -2.61 8.50
CA ARG A 175 -1.74 -2.43 9.49
C ARG A 175 -1.84 -0.98 9.98
N MET A 176 -0.75 -0.22 9.95
CA MET A 176 -0.72 1.19 10.31
C MET A 176 -1.23 2.12 9.20
N GLY A 177 -1.39 1.63 7.97
CA GLY A 177 -1.89 2.43 6.86
C GLY A 177 -1.35 2.01 5.49
N LEU A 178 -1.81 2.71 4.46
CA LEU A 178 -1.27 2.61 3.11
C LEU A 178 -0.24 3.72 2.90
N TYR A 179 1.00 3.34 2.62
CA TYR A 179 2.08 4.29 2.37
C TYR A 179 2.33 4.39 0.87
N CYS A 180 2.53 5.59 0.35
CA CYS A 180 2.89 5.82 -1.04
C CYS A 180 4.03 6.84 -1.11
N VAL A 181 5.09 6.52 -1.86
CA VAL A 181 6.18 7.44 -2.19
C VAL A 181 6.04 7.88 -3.64
N ASN A 182 6.42 9.13 -3.92
CA ASN A 182 6.74 9.62 -5.25
C ASN A 182 8.26 9.82 -5.35
N TYR A 183 8.89 9.18 -6.34
CA TYR A 183 10.35 9.18 -6.46
C TYR A 183 10.94 10.53 -6.92
N PRO A 184 10.45 11.16 -8.01
CA PRO A 184 10.99 12.43 -8.49
C PRO A 184 11.01 13.54 -7.42
N TYR A 185 9.95 13.65 -6.63
CA TYR A 185 9.81 14.72 -5.64
C TYR A 185 10.31 14.37 -4.25
N ARG A 186 10.77 13.12 -4.04
CA ARG A 186 11.22 12.62 -2.72
C ARG A 186 10.22 12.95 -1.62
N SER A 187 8.95 12.68 -1.89
CA SER A 187 7.83 12.90 -0.99
C SER A 187 7.07 11.60 -0.76
N ALA A 188 6.40 11.49 0.38
CA ALA A 188 5.56 10.34 0.66
C ALA A 188 4.35 10.72 1.51
N ILE A 189 3.34 9.86 1.49
CA ILE A 189 2.15 9.96 2.33
C ILE A 189 1.89 8.64 3.04
N ARG A 190 1.35 8.71 4.26
CA ARG A 190 0.71 7.59 4.95
C ARG A 190 -0.77 7.88 5.09
N MET A 191 -1.59 7.00 4.54
CA MET A 191 -3.03 7.09 4.56
C MET A 191 -3.63 6.05 5.50
N SER A 192 -4.20 6.54 6.60
CA SER A 192 -4.93 5.77 7.60
C SER A 192 -6.25 6.47 7.91
N GLU A 193 -6.71 6.45 9.15
CA GLU A 193 -7.73 7.38 9.62
C GLU A 193 -7.22 8.84 9.69
N GLU A 194 -5.90 8.99 9.73
CA GLU A 194 -5.17 10.25 9.63
C GLU A 194 -4.22 10.21 8.42
N LEU A 195 -3.96 11.39 7.86
CA LEU A 195 -2.99 11.58 6.79
C LEU A 195 -1.68 12.08 7.39
N GLU A 196 -0.59 11.35 7.16
CA GLU A 196 0.76 11.89 7.34
C GLU A 196 1.36 12.23 6.00
N VAL A 197 2.11 13.32 5.96
CA VAL A 197 2.86 13.76 4.78
C VAL A 197 4.33 13.89 5.16
N TYR A 198 5.21 13.32 4.34
CA TYR A 198 6.64 13.24 4.57
C TYR A 198 7.39 13.99 3.47
N GLY A 199 8.35 14.82 3.86
CA GLY A 199 9.15 15.62 2.92
C GLY A 199 8.45 16.86 2.37
N CYS A 200 7.37 17.31 3.02
CA CYS A 200 6.58 18.46 2.58
C CYS A 200 6.27 19.41 3.75
N ALA A 201 6.04 20.68 3.44
CA ALA A 201 5.59 21.68 4.40
C ALA A 201 4.11 22.00 4.18
N GLN A 202 3.33 22.07 5.25
CA GLN A 202 1.93 22.50 5.15
C GLN A 202 1.87 24.00 4.82
N ARG A 203 1.08 24.35 3.81
CA ARG A 203 0.84 25.73 3.43
C ARG A 203 -0.11 26.39 4.43
N ALA A 204 0.24 27.60 4.89
CA ALA A 204 -0.59 28.35 5.83
C ALA A 204 -1.97 28.73 5.25
N THR A 205 -2.00 29.09 3.96
CA THR A 205 -3.23 29.43 3.24
C THR A 205 -3.33 28.61 1.95
N PRO A 206 -4.13 27.54 1.93
CA PRO A 206 -4.39 26.74 0.73
C PRO A 206 -5.03 27.58 -0.38
N PRO A 207 -4.86 27.20 -1.66
CA PRO A 207 -5.59 27.81 -2.77
C PRO A 207 -7.11 27.73 -2.58
N HIS A 208 -7.82 28.65 -3.21
CA HIS A 208 -9.29 28.62 -3.22
C HIS A 208 -9.81 27.29 -3.78
N GLY A 209 -10.76 26.66 -3.08
CA GLY A 209 -11.29 25.34 -3.47
C GLY A 209 -10.54 24.14 -2.90
N ILE A 210 -9.45 24.37 -2.16
CA ILE A 210 -8.65 23.33 -1.48
C ILE A 210 -8.76 23.51 0.04
N GLY A 211 -8.97 22.42 0.78
CA GLY A 211 -9.14 22.45 2.23
C GLY A 211 -7.81 22.54 2.97
N MET A 212 -6.83 21.77 2.49
CA MET A 212 -5.47 21.75 3.00
C MET A 212 -4.51 21.43 1.85
N GLN A 213 -3.32 22.03 1.89
CA GLN A 213 -2.25 21.75 0.92
C GLN A 213 -0.90 21.63 1.63
N TYR A 214 -0.10 20.67 1.18
CA TYR A 214 1.32 20.54 1.48
C TYR A 214 2.10 20.74 0.19
N ASP A 215 3.21 21.48 0.29
CA ASP A 215 4.15 21.71 -0.80
C ASP A 215 5.44 20.92 -0.52
N CYS A 216 5.87 20.12 -1.49
CA CYS A 216 6.99 19.18 -1.40
C CYS A 216 8.11 19.63 -2.35
N GLY A 217 9.26 20.02 -1.79
CA GLY A 217 10.40 20.56 -2.57
C GLY A 217 11.02 21.80 -1.95
#